data_AF-A0A2G2JNE7-F1
#
_entry.id   AF-A0A2G2JNE7-F1
#
_cell.length_a   1.000
_cell.length_b   1.000
_cell.length_c   1.000
_cell.angle_alpha   90.00
_cell.angle_beta   90.00
_cell.angle_gamma   90.00
#
_symmetry.space_group_name_H-M   'P 1'
#
loop_
_entity.id
_entity.type
_entity.pdbx_description
1 polymer ?
#
loop_
_entity_poly.entity_id
_entity_poly.type
_entity_poly.pdbx_seq_one_letter_code
_entity_poly.pdbx_strand_id
1 'polypeptide(L)' 'MTAERQELPTTRFERIFFRYFAWFPVITLPVLVWDLMAQGQTGMGAIIGLVHAVLVFRFVSVNNVPGWFRRR' A
#
# COMPACT_ATOMS: atom_id res chain seq x y z
N MET A 1 1.72 -5.31 30.16
CA MET A 1 1.12 -4.41 29.14
C MET A 1 0.49 -5.28 28.08
N THR A 2 -0.79 -5.60 28.22
CA THR A 2 -1.57 -6.32 27.21
C THR A 2 -1.84 -5.35 26.06
N ALA A 3 -1.23 -5.61 24.90
CA ALA A 3 -1.56 -4.87 23.69
C ALA A 3 -3.02 -5.13 23.36
N GLU A 4 -3.90 -4.16 23.63
CA GLU A 4 -5.24 -4.13 23.06
C GLU A 4 -5.07 -4.22 21.54
N ARG A 5 -5.38 -5.39 20.98
CA ARG A 5 -5.66 -5.47 19.55
C ARG A 5 -6.91 -4.63 19.35
N GLN A 6 -6.73 -3.42 18.83
CA GLN A 6 -7.82 -2.63 18.30
C GLN A 6 -8.48 -3.44 17.18
N GLU A 7 -9.47 -4.25 17.53
CA GLU A 7 -10.46 -4.75 16.59
C GLU A 7 -11.32 -3.56 16.19
N LEU A 8 -10.78 -2.75 15.26
CA LEU A 8 -11.58 -1.78 14.54
C LEU A 8 -12.73 -2.55 13.89
N PRO A 9 -14.00 -2.19 14.16
CA PRO A 9 -15.16 -2.83 13.55
C PRO A 9 -15.16 -2.45 12.07
N THR A 10 -14.34 -3.13 11.28
CA THR A 10 -14.24 -2.88 9.86
C THR A 10 -15.50 -3.40 9.21
N THR A 11 -16.29 -2.47 8.68
CA THR A 11 -17.50 -2.76 7.91
C THR A 11 -17.18 -3.75 6.78
N ARG A 12 -18.16 -4.56 6.34
CA ARG A 12 -17.95 -5.49 5.21
C ARG A 12 -17.37 -4.78 3.97
N PHE A 13 -17.73 -3.51 3.79
CA PHE A 13 -17.19 -2.64 2.76
C PHE A 13 -15.68 -2.41 2.94
N GLU A 14 -15.22 -1.96 4.11
CA GLU A 14 -13.80 -1.70 4.37
C GLU A 14 -12.96 -2.96 4.11
N ARG A 15 -13.44 -4.15 4.50
CA ARG A 15 -12.74 -5.40 4.22
C ARG A 15 -12.58 -5.67 2.72
N ILE A 16 -13.60 -5.38 1.90
CA ILE A 16 -13.55 -5.54 0.43
C ILE A 16 -12.67 -4.46 -0.18
N PHE A 17 -12.81 -3.22 0.28
CA PHE A 17 -12.02 -2.08 -0.17
C PHE A 17 -10.52 -2.30 0.07
N PHE A 18 -10.11 -2.64 1.29
CA PHE A 18 -8.71 -2.89 1.63
C PHE A 18 -8.15 -4.12 0.92
N ARG A 19 -8.98 -5.12 0.64
CA ARG A 19 -8.53 -6.34 -0.02
C ARG A 19 -8.37 -6.21 -1.53
N TYR A 20 -9.20 -5.40 -2.19
CA TYR A 20 -9.23 -5.32 -3.66
C TYR A 20 -8.90 -3.93 -4.21
N PHE A 21 -9.47 -2.88 -3.65
CA PHE A 21 -9.36 -1.52 -4.20
C PHE A 21 -8.14 -0.74 -3.69
N ALA A 22 -7.73 -0.98 -2.45
CA ALA A 22 -6.60 -0.26 -1.86
C ALA A 22 -5.23 -0.64 -2.47
N TRP A 23 -5.18 -1.70 -3.30
CA TRP A 23 -4.03 -2.06 -4.12
C TRP A 23 -3.90 -1.20 -5.38
N PHE A 24 -4.95 -0.48 -5.77
CA PHE A 24 -4.94 0.32 -6.99
C PHE A 24 -3.74 1.28 -7.06
N PRO A 25 -3.44 2.09 -6.02
CA PRO A 25 -2.27 2.98 -6.05
C PRO A 25 -0.96 2.20 -6.04
N VAL A 26 -0.92 1.03 -5.40
CA VAL A 26 0.26 0.15 -5.37
C VAL A 26 0.64 -0.32 -6.77
N ILE A 27 -0.35 -0.55 -7.63
CA ILE A 27 -0.16 -1.10 -8.97
C ILE A 27 0.03 0.02 -10.01
N THR A 28 -0.68 1.13 -9.89
CA THR A 28 -0.69 2.19 -10.93
C THR A 28 0.43 3.21 -10.79
N LEU A 29 0.87 3.54 -9.57
CA LEU A 29 1.96 4.50 -9.36
C LEU A 29 3.30 4.08 -9.98
N PRO A 30 3.71 2.80 -9.97
CA PRO A 30 4.94 2.38 -10.63
C PRO A 30 4.96 2.69 -12.13
N VAL A 31 3.82 2.55 -12.83
CA VAL A 31 3.69 2.90 -14.25
C VAL A 31 3.87 4.41 -14.43
N LEU A 32 3.26 5.20 -13.55
CA LEU A 32 3.38 6.66 -13.56
C LEU A 32 4.81 7.14 -13.29
N VAL A 33 5.51 6.50 -12.35
CA VAL A 33 6.93 6.78 -12.06
C VAL A 33 7.81 6.38 -13.24
N TRP A 34 7.52 5.24 -13.88
CA TRP A 34 8.22 4.80 -15.07
C TRP A 34 8.08 5.82 -16.21
N ASP A 35 6.87 6.31 -16.47
CA ASP A 35 6.62 7.34 -17.48
C ASP A 35 7.37 8.64 -17.18
N LEU A 36 7.41 9.08 -15.92
CA LEU A 36 8.17 10.26 -15.51
C LEU A 36 9.68 10.09 -15.73
N MET A 37 10.21 8.90 -15.45
CA MET A 37 11.62 8.61 -15.72
C MET A 37 11.91 8.53 -17.23
N ALA A 38 11.00 7.95 -18.02
CA ALA A 38 11.11 7.90 -19.47
C ALA A 38 11.06 9.29 -20.13
N GLN A 39 10.37 10.25 -19.50
CA GLN A 39 10.33 11.67 -19.91
C GLN A 39 11.58 12.47 -19.49
N GLY A 40 12.60 11.82 -18.90
CA GLY A 40 13.83 12.47 -18.46
C GLY A 40 13.72 13.18 -17.11
N GLN A 41 12.60 13.06 -16.40
CA GLN A 41 12.40 13.63 -15.07
C GLN A 41 12.87 12.69 -13.96
N THR A 42 14.08 12.14 -14.09
CA THR A 42 14.61 11.10 -13.22
C THR A 42 14.63 11.50 -11.73
N GLY A 43 14.95 12.76 -11.43
CA GLY A 43 14.95 13.27 -10.05
C GLY A 43 13.56 13.25 -9.41
N MET A 44 12.54 13.68 -10.16
CA MET A 44 11.15 13.68 -9.68
C MET A 44 10.59 12.26 -9.58
N GLY A 45 10.90 11.41 -10.58
CA GLY A 45 10.55 9.99 -10.56
C GLY A 45 11.15 9.26 -9.35
N ALA A 46 12.41 9.53 -9.00
CA ALA A 46 13.06 8.93 -7.84
C ALA A 46 12.39 9.33 -6.50
N ILE A 47 12.05 10.61 -6.33
CA ILE A 47 11.37 11.10 -5.11
C ILE A 47 9.98 10.45 -5.00
N ILE A 48 9.20 10.46 -6.08
CA ILE A 48 7.86 9.86 -6.10
C ILE A 48 7.94 8.36 -5.86
N GLY A 49 8.92 7.68 -6.44
CA GLY A 49 9.18 6.25 -6.22
C GLY A 49 9.50 5.92 -4.77
N LEU A 50 10.33 6.74 -4.10
CA LEU A 50 10.66 6.59 -2.68
C LEU A 50 9.44 6.80 -1.79
N VAL A 51 8.68 7.88 -2.01
CA VAL A 51 7.44 8.15 -1.27
C VAL A 51 6.44 7.00 -1.48
N HIS A 52 6.32 6.50 -2.71
CA HIS A 52 5.48 5.36 -3.03
C HIS A 52 5.89 4.11 -2.25
N ALA A 53 7.18 3.76 -2.24
CA ALA A 53 7.68 2.60 -1.49
C ALA A 53 7.34 2.69 0.01
N VAL A 54 7.48 3.87 0.62
CA VAL A 54 7.10 4.10 2.03
C VAL A 54 5.59 3.93 2.24
N LEU A 55 4.77 4.45 1.33
CA LEU A 55 3.31 4.31 1.41
C LEU A 55 2.88 2.85 1.28
N VAL A 56 3.47 2.08 0.35
CA VAL A 56 3.21 0.64 0.19
C VAL A 56 3.64 -0.12 1.45
N PHE A 57 4.84 0.15 1.97
CA PHE A 57 5.32 -0.49 3.18
C PHE A 57 4.41 -0.21 4.38
N ARG A 58 4.00 1.04 4.56
CA ARG A 58 3.05 1.44 5.61
C ARG A 58 1.71 0.75 5.42
N PHE A 59 1.19 0.69 4.19
CA PHE A 59 -0.07 0.05 3.86
C PHE A 59 -0.05 -1.45 4.21
N VAL A 60 1.01 -2.17 3.82
CA VAL A 60 1.20 -3.60 4.10
C VAL A 60 1.31 -3.86 5.60
N SER A 61 2.04 -2.99 6.31
CA SER A 61 2.29 -3.11 7.75
C SER A 61 1.04 -2.84 8.58
N VAL A 62 0.32 -1.75 8.28
CA VAL A 62 -0.90 -1.35 9.00
C VAL A 62 -2.03 -2.34 8.77
N ASN A 63 -2.19 -2.85 7.54
CA ASN A 63 -3.26 -3.81 7.23
C ASN A 63 -2.90 -5.27 7.56
N ASN A 64 -1.69 -5.53 8.07
CA ASN A 64 -1.18 -6.88 8.35
C ASN A 64 -1.44 -7.85 7.19
N VAL A 65 -1.16 -7.41 5.96
CA VAL A 65 -1.40 -8.20 4.74
C VAL A 65 -0.72 -9.57 4.79
N PRO A 66 0.52 -9.73 5.33
CA PRO A 66 1.13 -11.06 5.49
C PRO A 66 0.29 -12.00 6.37
N GLY A 67 -0.43 -11.45 7.34
CA GLY A 67 -1.37 -12.20 8.18
C GLY A 67 -2.59 -12.74 7.42
N TRP A 68 -2.96 -12.15 6.28
CA TRP A 68 -4.05 -12.66 5.43
C TRP A 68 -3.67 -13.93 4.67
N PHE A 69 -2.37 -14.12 4.41
CA PHE A 69 -1.83 -15.30 3.73
C PHE A 69 -1.38 -16.39 4.70
N ARG A 70 -1.33 -16.12 6.01
CA ARG A 70 -1.11 -17.14 7.04
C ARG A 70 -2.34 -18.06 7.10
N ARG A 71 -2.22 -19.23 6.46
CA ARG A 71 -3.17 -20.34 6.69
C ARG A 71 -3.04 -20.78 8.15
N ARG A 72 -4.20 -21.00 8.80
CA ARG A 72 -4.28 -21.62 10.12
C ARG A 72 -3.53 -22.95 10.15
#